data_AF-A0A7J6SPM9-F1
#
_entry.id   AF-A0A7J6SPM9-F1
#
_cell.length_a   1.000
_cell.length_b   1.000
_cell.length_c   1.000
_cell.angle_alpha   90.00
_cell.angle_beta   90.00
_cell.angle_gamma   90.00
#
_symmetry.space_group_name_H-M   'P 1'
#
loop_
_entity.id
_entity.type
_entity.pdbx_description
1 polymer ?
#
loop_
_entity_poly.entity_id
_entity_poly.type
_entity_poly.pdbx_seq_one_letter_code
_entity_poly.pdbx_strand_id
1 'polypeptide(L)'
;MRSNFEGDERPKKIRKTVKWRPGARRPGDDSLESCLSNRGLLWLEDVAFEKAPGLPLEIFDDTSFWMRTPHEWNEFIRTMGGRPLAGRYLSKEEGKIGVLRDCYVYSFDETTGKANVSWKDSARTSSDEQQALSPIFLCIHGENPSLFADRLKAAVTRRRLTLALCGRYAESQIRLRMLIEEDSLAGTSPQ
;
A
#
# COMPACT_ATOMS: atom_id res chain seq x y z
N MET A 1 37.94 19.97 49.27
CA MET A 1 38.16 19.63 47.85
C MET A 1 37.79 18.17 47.64
N ARG A 2 37.03 17.89 46.58
CA ARG A 2 36.60 16.59 46.03
C ARG A 2 35.32 15.97 46.62
N SER A 3 34.26 16.24 45.85
CA SER A 3 32.98 15.57 45.73
C SER A 3 33.11 14.07 45.44
N ASN A 4 32.27 13.25 46.06
CA ASN A 4 31.88 11.95 45.52
C ASN A 4 30.36 11.93 45.37
N PHE A 5 29.93 12.13 44.13
CA PHE A 5 28.57 11.96 43.63
C PHE A 5 28.54 10.58 42.98
N GLU A 6 27.89 9.59 43.58
CA GLU A 6 27.55 8.33 42.92
C GLU A 6 26.12 7.95 43.28
N GLY A 7 25.17 8.60 42.60
CA GLY A 7 23.82 8.09 42.44
C GLY A 7 23.78 7.23 41.18
N ASP A 8 24.04 5.92 41.31
CA ASP A 8 23.82 4.94 40.23
C ASP A 8 22.43 4.29 40.42
N GLU A 9 21.36 5.08 40.22
CA GLU A 9 20.01 4.53 40.07
C GLU A 9 19.83 4.01 38.63
N ARG A 10 20.34 2.80 38.36
CA ARG A 10 19.97 2.08 37.14
C ARG A 10 18.51 1.64 37.24
N PRO A 11 17.66 1.93 36.25
CA PRO A 11 16.29 1.42 36.25
C PRO A 11 16.34 -0.12 36.16
N LYS A 12 15.80 -0.78 37.21
CA LYS A 12 15.62 -2.22 37.25
C LYS A 12 14.75 -2.63 36.06
N LYS A 13 15.36 -3.18 35.01
CA LYS A 13 14.65 -3.76 33.86
C LYS A 13 13.74 -4.87 34.37
N ILE A 14 12.44 -4.58 34.48
CA ILE A 14 11.41 -5.59 34.70
C ILE A 14 11.37 -6.43 33.41
N ARG A 15 12.17 -7.50 33.37
CA ARG A 15 12.00 -8.57 32.38
C ARG A 15 10.70 -9.30 32.75
N LYS A 16 9.57 -8.84 32.21
CA LYS A 16 8.34 -9.63 32.20
C LYS A 16 8.63 -10.83 31.29
N THR A 17 8.96 -11.96 31.88
CA THR A 17 8.97 -13.26 31.21
C THR A 17 7.53 -13.57 30.81
N VAL A 18 7.21 -13.35 29.54
CA VAL A 18 5.93 -13.73 28.95
C VAL A 18 5.87 -15.26 28.94
N LYS A 19 5.15 -15.82 29.91
CA LYS A 19 4.95 -17.27 30.03
C LYS A 19 3.98 -17.70 28.93
N TRP A 20 4.49 -18.42 27.94
CA TRP A 20 3.73 -18.90 26.79
C TRP A 20 2.62 -19.88 27.26
N ARG A 21 1.37 -19.61 26.88
CA ARG A 21 0.24 -20.54 27.06
C ARG A 21 0.07 -21.36 25.78
N PRO A 22 0.03 -22.69 25.84
CA PRO A 22 -0.34 -23.51 24.68
C PRO A 22 -1.74 -23.12 24.22
N GLY A 23 -1.86 -22.57 23.01
CA GLY A 23 -3.13 -22.10 22.41
C GLY A 23 -3.26 -20.58 22.25
N ALA A 24 -2.35 -19.78 22.78
CA ALA A 24 -2.30 -18.34 22.48
C ALA A 24 -1.55 -18.09 21.16
N ARG A 25 -2.18 -17.38 20.21
CA ARG A 25 -1.58 -17.02 18.91
C ARG A 25 -0.29 -16.21 19.15
N ARG A 26 0.77 -16.52 18.41
CA ARG A 26 2.00 -15.72 18.48
C ARG A 26 1.71 -14.35 17.86
N PRO A 27 2.22 -13.24 18.44
CA PRO A 27 2.29 -11.97 17.72
C PRO A 27 3.11 -12.21 16.44
N GLY A 28 2.47 -12.16 15.27
CA GLY A 28 3.09 -12.47 13.98
C GLY A 28 2.43 -13.57 13.14
N ASP A 29 1.43 -14.29 13.67
CA ASP A 29 0.68 -15.34 12.95
C ASP A 29 -0.64 -14.84 12.32
N ASP A 30 -0.81 -13.52 12.13
CA ASP A 30 -2.01 -13.01 11.47
C ASP A 30 -1.91 -13.25 9.96
N SER A 31 -2.89 -13.98 9.40
CA SER A 31 -2.96 -14.19 7.97
C SER A 31 -3.06 -12.86 7.22
N LEU A 32 -2.63 -12.85 5.95
CA LEU A 32 -2.74 -11.68 5.09
C LEU A 32 -4.18 -11.15 5.03
N GLU A 33 -5.15 -12.05 4.94
CA GLU A 33 -6.58 -11.76 5.00
C GLU A 33 -6.95 -11.03 6.29
N SER A 34 -6.49 -11.52 7.45
CA SER A 34 -6.76 -10.88 8.74
C SER A 34 -6.14 -9.49 8.79
N CYS A 35 -4.91 -9.33 8.31
CA CYS A 35 -4.20 -8.05 8.29
C CYS A 35 -4.92 -7.00 7.42
N LEU A 36 -5.42 -7.42 6.25
CA LEU A 36 -6.20 -6.58 5.35
C LEU A 36 -7.58 -6.26 5.93
N SER A 37 -8.28 -7.26 6.48
CA SER A 37 -9.59 -7.09 7.11
C SER A 37 -9.54 -6.10 8.26
N ASN A 38 -8.56 -6.24 9.16
CA ASN A 38 -8.41 -5.37 10.33
C ASN A 38 -8.15 -3.90 9.97
N ARG A 39 -7.66 -3.63 8.76
CA ARG A 39 -7.43 -2.26 8.23
C ARG A 39 -8.56 -1.78 7.31
N GLY A 40 -9.60 -2.61 7.15
CA GLY A 40 -10.76 -2.35 6.30
C GLY A 40 -10.48 -2.49 4.80
N LEU A 41 -9.37 -3.11 4.39
CA LEU A 41 -8.91 -3.14 2.98
C LEU A 41 -9.61 -4.19 2.10
N LEU A 42 -10.29 -5.18 2.68
CA LEU A 42 -11.02 -6.21 1.91
C LEU A 42 -12.35 -5.71 1.30
N TRP A 43 -12.87 -4.57 1.76
CA TRP A 43 -14.21 -4.07 1.39
C TRP A 43 -14.18 -2.65 0.83
N LEU A 44 -12.99 -2.08 0.68
CA LEU A 44 -12.84 -0.69 0.27
C LEU A 44 -12.95 -0.59 -1.25
N GLU A 45 -14.08 -0.08 -1.74
CA GLU A 45 -14.23 0.36 -3.12
C GLU A 45 -13.11 1.32 -3.54
N ASP A 46 -12.57 2.10 -2.59
CA ASP A 46 -11.45 3.03 -2.78
C ASP A 46 -10.07 2.39 -3.00
N VAL A 47 -9.93 1.08 -2.78
CA VAL A 47 -8.78 0.32 -3.29
C VAL A 47 -8.86 0.24 -4.82
N ALA A 48 -9.97 0.71 -5.43
CA ALA A 48 -10.25 0.80 -6.86
C ALA A 48 -8.99 0.93 -7.71
N PHE A 49 -8.75 -0.20 -8.37
CA PHE A 49 -7.57 -0.55 -9.14
C PHE A 49 -7.34 0.27 -10.38
N GLU A 50 -8.33 1.01 -10.91
CA GLU A 50 -8.07 1.76 -12.17
C GLU A 50 -9.08 2.84 -12.62
N LYS A 51 -10.23 3.11 -11.96
CA LYS A 51 -11.28 3.95 -12.60
C LYS A 51 -12.11 4.86 -11.70
N ALA A 52 -11.61 5.30 -10.55
CA ALA A 52 -12.15 6.54 -9.97
C ALA A 52 -11.56 7.73 -10.75
N PRO A 53 -12.28 8.83 -10.99
CA PRO A 53 -11.66 10.08 -11.47
C PRO A 53 -10.71 10.57 -10.37
N GLY A 54 -9.48 10.06 -10.37
CA GLY A 54 -8.59 10.21 -9.25
C GLY A 54 -7.30 9.43 -9.42
N LEU A 55 -6.21 10.11 -9.07
CA LEU A 55 -4.82 9.68 -9.17
C LEU A 55 -4.61 8.19 -8.83
N PRO A 56 -3.75 7.47 -9.59
CA PRO A 56 -3.40 6.07 -9.31
C PRO A 56 -2.80 5.90 -7.91
N LEU A 57 -2.99 4.73 -7.31
CA LEU A 57 -2.59 4.47 -5.92
C LEU A 57 -1.06 4.44 -5.75
N GLU A 58 -0.37 4.08 -6.81
CA GLU A 58 1.08 4.02 -6.97
C GLU A 58 1.76 5.33 -6.63
N ILE A 59 1.12 6.48 -6.88
CA ILE A 59 1.66 7.81 -6.55
C ILE A 59 1.74 8.03 -5.03
N PHE A 60 0.89 7.34 -4.28
CA PHE A 60 0.81 7.44 -2.82
C PHE A 60 1.58 6.34 -2.10
N ASP A 61 2.23 5.48 -2.88
CA ASP A 61 3.01 4.37 -2.34
C ASP A 61 4.17 4.88 -1.50
N ASP A 62 4.29 4.34 -0.29
CA ASP A 62 5.38 4.69 0.60
C ASP A 62 6.43 3.60 0.56
N THR A 63 7.53 3.89 -0.13
CA THR A 63 8.57 2.89 -0.33
C THR A 63 9.32 2.54 0.96
N SER A 64 9.19 3.34 2.03
CA SER A 64 9.79 3.03 3.33
C SER A 64 9.18 1.80 4.02
N PHE A 65 7.99 1.37 3.58
CA PHE A 65 7.33 0.16 4.11
C PHE A 65 7.72 -1.12 3.36
N TRP A 66 8.49 -1.02 2.26
CA TRP A 66 8.96 -2.22 1.57
C TRP A 66 9.90 -3.01 2.47
N MET A 67 9.58 -4.29 2.69
CA MET A 67 10.54 -5.22 3.26
C MET A 67 11.63 -5.58 2.25
N ARG A 68 11.23 -5.75 0.99
CA ARG A 68 12.11 -5.83 -0.18
C ARG A 68 11.51 -5.01 -1.29
N THR A 69 12.31 -4.17 -1.91
CA THR A 69 11.95 -3.39 -3.08
C THR A 69 11.77 -4.29 -4.30
N PRO A 70 11.01 -3.83 -5.32
CA PRO A 70 10.89 -4.57 -6.58
C PRO A 70 12.23 -4.83 -7.28
N HIS A 71 13.23 -3.96 -7.08
CA HIS A 71 14.58 -4.18 -7.58
C HIS A 71 15.23 -5.41 -6.90
N GLU A 72 15.13 -5.50 -5.57
CA GLU A 72 15.63 -6.66 -4.82
C GLU A 72 14.92 -7.96 -5.20
N TRP A 73 13.67 -7.90 -5.67
CA TRP A 73 12.97 -9.06 -6.21
C TRP A 73 13.65 -9.60 -7.47
N ASN A 74 14.00 -8.73 -8.42
CA ASN A 74 14.74 -9.11 -9.63
C ASN A 74 16.09 -9.75 -9.27
N GLU A 75 16.81 -9.18 -8.30
CA GLU A 75 18.08 -9.73 -7.84
C GLU A 75 17.91 -11.12 -7.23
N PHE A 76 16.85 -11.32 -6.44
CA PHE A 76 16.55 -12.60 -5.82
C PHE A 76 16.18 -13.67 -6.86
N ILE A 77 15.36 -13.31 -7.85
CA ILE A 77 15.01 -14.20 -8.98
C ILE A 77 16.26 -14.60 -9.76
N ARG A 78 17.15 -13.64 -10.07
CA ARG A 78 18.42 -13.89 -10.75
C ARG A 78 19.30 -14.84 -9.94
N THR A 79 19.42 -14.62 -8.63
CA THR A 79 20.23 -15.44 -7.72
C THR A 79 19.69 -16.86 -7.58
N MET A 80 18.37 -17.04 -7.69
CA MET A 80 17.71 -18.36 -7.70
C MET A 80 17.70 -19.04 -9.08
N GLY A 81 18.47 -18.56 -10.05
CA GLY A 81 18.55 -19.15 -11.39
C GLY A 81 17.30 -18.94 -12.24
N GLY A 82 16.61 -17.80 -12.06
CA GLY A 82 15.42 -17.44 -12.84
C GLY A 82 14.12 -18.04 -12.34
N ARG A 83 14.10 -18.65 -11.14
CA ARG A 83 12.87 -19.16 -10.53
C ARG A 83 11.97 -17.99 -10.08
N PRO A 84 10.67 -17.98 -10.43
CA PRO A 84 9.78 -16.89 -10.06
C PRO A 84 9.49 -16.88 -8.55
N LEU A 85 9.15 -15.71 -8.01
CA LEU A 85 8.73 -15.57 -6.62
C LEU A 85 7.24 -15.91 -6.49
N ALA A 86 6.90 -16.77 -5.54
CA ALA A 86 5.50 -16.96 -5.18
C ALA A 86 4.98 -15.73 -4.42
N GLY A 87 3.76 -15.32 -4.72
CA GLY A 87 3.11 -14.21 -4.04
C GLY A 87 1.60 -14.32 -4.09
N ARG A 88 0.93 -13.32 -3.53
CA ARG A 88 -0.51 -13.12 -3.64
C ARG A 88 -0.77 -11.69 -4.08
N TYR A 89 -1.59 -11.54 -5.10
CA TYR A 89 -2.01 -10.25 -5.63
C TYR A 89 -3.41 -9.95 -5.11
N LEU A 90 -3.60 -8.76 -4.56
CA LEU A 90 -4.94 -8.25 -4.27
C LEU A 90 -5.55 -7.82 -5.60
N SER A 91 -6.56 -8.52 -6.08
CA SER A 91 -7.22 -8.23 -7.36
C SER A 91 -8.62 -7.65 -7.16
N LYS A 92 -9.14 -7.08 -8.25
CA LYS A 92 -10.56 -6.80 -8.44
C LYS A 92 -11.12 -7.82 -9.43
N GLU A 93 -12.04 -8.65 -8.98
CA GLU A 93 -12.86 -9.49 -9.85
C GLU A 93 -14.24 -8.85 -10.00
N GLU A 94 -14.99 -9.24 -11.04
CA GLU A 94 -16.34 -8.69 -11.28
C GLU A 94 -17.23 -8.84 -10.03
N GLY A 95 -17.58 -7.69 -9.43
CA GLY A 95 -18.41 -7.63 -8.23
C GLY A 95 -17.71 -8.00 -6.91
N LYS A 96 -16.42 -8.37 -6.92
CA LYS A 96 -15.65 -8.71 -5.72
C LYS A 96 -14.36 -7.90 -5.66
N ILE A 97 -14.31 -6.97 -4.72
CA ILE A 97 -13.12 -6.19 -4.42
C ILE A 97 -12.34 -6.92 -3.32
N GLY A 98 -11.01 -6.92 -3.43
CA GLY A 98 -10.16 -7.48 -2.38
C GLY A 98 -9.98 -8.99 -2.45
N VAL A 99 -10.09 -9.59 -3.64
CA VAL A 99 -9.83 -11.02 -3.82
C VAL A 99 -8.32 -11.23 -3.87
N LEU A 100 -7.77 -12.02 -2.95
CA LEU A 100 -6.38 -12.43 -3.01
C LEU A 100 -6.24 -13.60 -3.99
N ARG A 101 -5.46 -13.38 -5.07
CA ARG A 101 -5.13 -14.41 -6.04
C ARG A 101 -3.67 -14.82 -5.93
N ASP A 102 -3.43 -16.11 -5.90
CA ASP A 102 -2.09 -16.66 -5.87
C ASP A 102 -1.38 -16.46 -7.22
N CYS A 103 -0.13 -16.03 -7.17
CA CYS A 103 0.62 -15.68 -8.37
C CYS A 103 2.12 -16.03 -8.28
N TYR A 104 2.77 -15.97 -9.45
CA TYR A 104 4.21 -16.06 -9.62
C TYR A 104 4.74 -14.79 -10.27
N VAL A 105 5.80 -14.23 -9.71
CA VAL A 105 6.42 -12.98 -10.13
C VAL A 105 7.74 -13.30 -10.80
N TYR A 106 7.88 -12.94 -12.08
CA TYR A 106 9.03 -13.31 -12.91
C TYR A 106 10.05 -12.19 -13.04
N SER A 107 9.59 -10.94 -13.04
CA SER A 107 10.45 -9.78 -13.09
C SER A 107 9.69 -8.53 -12.71
N PHE A 108 10.43 -7.47 -12.44
CA PHE A 108 9.97 -6.10 -12.33
C PHE A 108 10.60 -5.27 -13.46
N ASP A 109 9.78 -4.56 -14.21
CA ASP A 109 10.21 -3.62 -15.23
C ASP A 109 10.27 -2.21 -14.64
N GLU A 110 11.49 -1.68 -14.49
CA GLU A 110 11.75 -0.35 -13.94
C GLU A 110 11.22 0.77 -14.85
N THR A 111 11.09 0.52 -16.15
CA THR A 111 10.61 1.53 -17.11
C THR A 111 9.12 1.78 -16.93
N THR A 112 8.34 0.71 -16.77
CA THR A 112 6.88 0.80 -16.60
C THR A 112 6.46 0.84 -15.13
N GLY A 113 7.36 0.52 -14.20
CA GLY A 113 7.06 0.39 -12.78
C GLY A 113 6.13 -0.78 -12.47
N LYS A 114 6.11 -1.82 -13.33
CA LYS A 114 5.19 -2.96 -13.22
C LYS A 114 5.94 -4.27 -13.02
N ALA A 115 5.33 -5.19 -12.27
CA ALA A 115 5.77 -6.55 -12.11
C ALA A 115 5.12 -7.44 -13.18
N ASN A 116 5.90 -8.34 -13.78
CA ASN A 116 5.40 -9.36 -14.70
C ASN A 116 4.99 -10.60 -13.90
N VAL A 117 3.69 -10.91 -13.95
CA VAL A 117 3.04 -11.86 -13.05
C VAL A 117 2.24 -12.89 -13.83
N SER A 118 2.30 -14.17 -13.43
CA SER A 118 1.34 -15.19 -13.88
C SER A 118 0.51 -15.70 -12.70
N TRP A 119 -0.71 -16.15 -12.98
CA TRP A 119 -1.61 -16.72 -11.96
C TRP A 119 -1.30 -18.20 -11.74
N LYS A 120 -1.27 -18.67 -10.48
CA LYS A 120 -0.96 -20.10 -10.20
C LYS A 120 -1.99 -21.06 -10.81
N ASP A 121 -3.23 -20.61 -10.92
CA ASP A 121 -4.36 -21.44 -11.39
C ASP A 121 -4.53 -21.39 -12.91
N SER A 122 -3.71 -20.64 -13.66
CA SER A 122 -3.78 -20.69 -15.13
C SER A 122 -3.14 -22.00 -15.61
N ALA A 123 -3.95 -22.84 -16.27
CA ALA A 123 -3.54 -24.17 -16.76
C ALA A 123 -2.44 -24.13 -17.84
N ARG A 124 -1.92 -22.95 -18.17
CA ARG A 124 -0.93 -22.69 -19.21
C ARG A 124 0.19 -21.83 -18.64
N THR A 125 1.19 -22.47 -18.06
CA THR A 125 2.45 -21.82 -17.64
C THR A 125 3.34 -21.51 -18.87
N SER A 126 2.80 -20.86 -19.90
CA SER A 126 3.61 -20.29 -21.00
C SER A 126 3.92 -18.83 -20.70
N SER A 127 5.09 -18.34 -21.11
CA SER A 127 5.50 -16.93 -20.91
C SER A 127 4.50 -15.92 -21.48
N ASP A 128 3.65 -16.34 -22.41
CA ASP A 128 2.66 -15.51 -23.10
C ASP A 128 1.45 -15.10 -22.24
N GLU A 129 1.29 -15.64 -21.02
CA GLU A 129 0.20 -15.26 -20.10
C GLU A 129 0.63 -14.31 -18.97
N GLN A 130 1.85 -13.76 -19.02
CA GLN A 130 2.30 -12.78 -18.01
C GLN A 130 1.52 -11.46 -18.14
N GLN A 131 1.05 -10.96 -17.00
CA GLN A 131 0.38 -9.67 -16.90
C GLN A 131 1.30 -8.67 -16.19
N ALA A 132 1.39 -7.47 -16.74
CA ALA A 132 2.10 -6.36 -16.12
C ALA A 132 1.21 -5.69 -15.07
N LEU A 133 1.49 -5.93 -13.80
CA LEU A 133 0.68 -5.51 -12.66
C LEU A 133 1.44 -4.58 -11.73
N SER A 134 0.69 -3.72 -11.04
CA SER A 134 1.28 -2.79 -10.08
C SER A 134 1.80 -3.49 -8.81
N PRO A 135 3.04 -3.24 -8.39
CA PRO A 135 3.62 -3.86 -7.20
C PRO A 135 2.93 -3.48 -5.88
N ILE A 136 2.14 -2.40 -5.83
CA ILE A 136 1.48 -1.95 -4.60
C ILE A 136 0.42 -2.93 -4.08
N PHE A 137 -0.11 -3.77 -4.97
CA PHE A 137 -1.11 -4.78 -4.66
C PHE A 137 -0.52 -6.18 -4.49
N LEU A 138 0.80 -6.30 -4.58
CA LEU A 138 1.51 -7.58 -4.56
C LEU A 138 2.20 -7.80 -3.22
N CYS A 139 1.87 -8.91 -2.57
CA CYS A 139 2.55 -9.40 -1.36
C CYS A 139 3.34 -10.67 -1.71
N ILE A 140 4.67 -10.62 -1.64
CA ILE A 140 5.53 -11.77 -1.91
C ILE A 140 5.53 -12.72 -0.71
N HIS A 141 5.60 -14.02 -0.96
CA HIS A 141 5.77 -15.00 0.10
C HIS A 141 7.07 -14.75 0.88
N GLY A 142 6.95 -14.68 2.21
CA GLY A 142 8.07 -14.36 3.09
C GLY A 142 8.20 -12.86 3.41
N GLU A 143 7.34 -12.00 2.85
CA GLU A 143 7.14 -10.65 3.37
C GLU A 143 6.25 -10.67 4.62
N ASN A 144 6.29 -9.58 5.39
CA ASN A 144 5.42 -9.41 6.55
C ASN A 144 4.02 -8.92 6.11
N PRO A 145 2.96 -9.72 6.29
CA PRO A 145 1.61 -9.34 5.83
C PRO A 145 1.05 -8.08 6.51
N SER A 146 1.47 -7.80 7.75
CA SER A 146 1.06 -6.58 8.45
C SER A 146 1.68 -5.35 7.83
N LEU A 147 2.98 -5.38 7.49
CA LEU A 147 3.66 -4.26 6.83
C LEU A 147 3.07 -3.97 5.45
N PHE A 148 2.79 -5.03 4.67
CA PHE A 148 2.09 -4.90 3.40
C PHE A 148 0.72 -4.22 3.58
N ALA A 149 -0.07 -4.68 4.55
CA ALA A 149 -1.40 -4.11 4.79
C ALA A 149 -1.33 -2.66 5.32
N ASP A 150 -0.33 -2.31 6.13
CA ASP A 150 -0.08 -0.92 6.58
C ASP A 150 0.28 -0.01 5.41
N ARG A 151 1.19 -0.45 4.54
CA ARG A 151 1.59 0.27 3.33
C ARG A 151 0.39 0.57 2.44
N LEU A 152 -0.41 -0.45 2.14
CA LEU A 152 -1.60 -0.30 1.30
C LEU A 152 -2.62 0.63 1.96
N LYS A 153 -2.80 0.54 3.28
CA LYS A 153 -3.69 1.44 4.03
C LYS A 153 -3.20 2.89 3.98
N ALA A 154 -1.91 3.12 4.13
CA ALA A 154 -1.32 4.45 4.06
C ALA A 154 -1.54 5.08 2.68
N ALA A 155 -1.29 4.33 1.60
CA ALA A 155 -1.53 4.79 0.23
C ALA A 155 -3.00 5.15 -0.01
N VAL A 156 -3.94 4.27 0.40
CA VAL A 156 -5.40 4.52 0.27
C VAL A 156 -5.82 5.76 1.06
N THR A 157 -5.28 5.93 2.27
CA THR A 157 -5.59 7.09 3.13
C THR A 157 -5.08 8.39 2.51
N ARG A 158 -3.85 8.39 2.00
CA ARG A 158 -3.26 9.57 1.33
C ARG A 158 -4.05 9.93 0.07
N ARG A 159 -4.38 8.95 -0.78
CA ARG A 159 -5.22 9.16 -1.96
C ARG A 159 -6.53 9.85 -1.61
N ARG A 160 -7.24 9.33 -0.61
CA ARG A 160 -8.51 9.93 -0.13
C ARG A 160 -8.34 11.37 0.34
N LEU A 161 -7.32 11.64 1.15
CA LEU A 161 -7.05 13.00 1.65
C LEU A 161 -6.73 13.96 0.50
N THR A 162 -5.91 13.54 -0.45
CA THR A 162 -5.56 14.34 -1.63
C THR A 162 -6.80 14.64 -2.48
N LEU A 163 -7.62 13.64 -2.78
CA LEU A 163 -8.85 13.85 -3.56
C LEU A 163 -9.82 14.80 -2.85
N ALA A 164 -9.97 14.66 -1.52
CA ALA A 164 -10.79 15.58 -0.72
C ALA A 164 -10.25 17.03 -0.72
N LEU A 165 -8.93 17.20 -0.68
CA LEU A 165 -8.28 18.51 -0.78
C LEU A 165 -8.47 19.14 -2.17
N CYS A 166 -8.27 18.36 -3.24
CA CYS A 166 -8.47 18.81 -4.62
C CYS A 166 -9.92 19.22 -4.89
N GLY A 167 -10.90 18.46 -4.38
CA GLY A 167 -12.32 18.80 -4.50
C GLY A 167 -12.65 20.15 -3.84
N ARG A 168 -12.23 20.35 -2.58
CA ARG A 168 -12.42 21.63 -1.87
C ARG A 168 -11.75 22.81 -2.56
N TYR A 169 -10.55 22.60 -3.12
CA TYR A 169 -9.86 23.63 -3.88
C TYR A 169 -10.64 24.02 -5.15
N ALA A 170 -11.14 23.03 -5.90
CA ALA A 170 -11.95 23.29 -7.10
C ALA A 170 -13.23 24.07 -6.77
N GLU A 171 -13.95 23.70 -5.71
CA GLU A 171 -15.12 24.44 -5.22
C GLU A 171 -14.78 25.89 -4.86
N SER A 172 -13.65 26.09 -4.19
CA SER A 172 -13.19 27.42 -3.77
C SER A 172 -12.84 28.31 -4.98
N GLN A 173 -12.21 27.75 -6.01
CA GLN A 173 -11.89 28.46 -7.26
C GLN A 173 -13.14 28.84 -8.06
N ILE A 174 -14.13 27.93 -8.13
CA ILE A 174 -15.42 28.22 -8.78
C ILE A 174 -16.13 29.37 -8.05
N ARG A 175 -16.14 29.36 -6.72
CA ARG A 175 -16.76 30.42 -5.91
C ARG A 175 -16.07 31.77 -6.09
N LEU A 176 -14.74 31.80 -6.06
CA LEU A 176 -13.97 33.02 -6.32
C LEU A 176 -14.25 33.58 -7.71
N ARG A 177 -14.33 32.72 -8.72
CA ARG A 177 -14.65 33.14 -10.09
C ARG A 177 -16.05 33.76 -10.19
N MET A 178 -17.06 33.15 -9.58
CA MET A 178 -18.42 33.72 -9.56
C MET A 178 -18.45 35.09 -8.88
N LEU A 179 -17.74 35.27 -7.77
CA LEU A 179 -17.65 36.58 -7.09
C LEU A 179 -16.99 37.65 -7.95
N ILE A 180 -15.90 37.30 -8.66
CA ILE A 180 -15.23 38.22 -9.59
C ILE A 180 -16.15 38.62 -10.76
N GLU A 181 -16.92 37.67 -11.28
CA GLU A 181 -17.88 37.92 -12.38
C GLU A 181 -19.07 38.78 -11.91
N GLU A 182 -19.56 38.61 -10.68
CA GLU A 182 -20.61 39.45 -10.08
C GLU A 182 -20.16 40.91 -9.87
N ASP A 183 -18.96 41.13 -9.34
CA ASP A 183 -18.40 42.48 -9.14
C ASP A 183 -18.13 43.19 -10.48
N SER A 184 -17.74 42.44 -11.51
CA SER A 184 -17.54 42.95 -12.87
C SER A 184 -18.84 43.45 -13.52
N LEU A 185 -19.99 42.86 -13.18
CA LEU A 185 -21.29 43.24 -13.71
C LEU A 185 -21.92 44.40 -12.93
N ALA A 186 -21.56 44.57 -11.65
CA ALA A 186 -22.02 45.70 -10.83
C ALA A 186 -21.30 47.03 -11.15
N GLY A 187 -20.10 46.99 -11.72
CA GLY A 187 -19.30 48.18 -12.07
C GLY A 187 -19.69 48.87 -13.39
N THR A 188 -20.55 48.28 -14.22
CA THR A 188 -21.00 48.81 -15.52
C THR A 188 -22.40 49.40 -15.43
N SER A 189 -22.61 50.37 -14.53
CA SER A 189 -23.80 51.21 -14.57
C SER A 189 -23.50 52.42 -15.48
N PRO A 190 -24.14 52.55 -16.66
CA PRO A 190 -23.93 53.71 -17.52
C PRO A 190 -24.54 54.95 -16.84
N GLN A 191 -23.73 56.00 -16.69
CA GLN A 191 -24.20 57.35 -16.37
C GLN A 191 -24.85 58.00 -17.59
#